data_AF-L7PA98-F1
#
_entry.id   AF-L7PA98-F1
#
_cell.length_a   1.000
_cell.length_b   1.000
_cell.length_c   1.000
_cell.angle_alpha   90.00
_cell.angle_beta   90.00
_cell.angle_gamma   90.00
#
_symmetry.space_group_name_H-M   'P 1'
#
loop_
_entity.id
_entity.type
_entity.pdbx_description
1 polymer ?
#
loop_
_entity_poly.entity_id
_entity_poly.type
_entity_poly.pdbx_seq_one_letter_code
_entity_poly.pdbx_strand_id
1 'polypeptide(L)'
;LELIGQAFPYPPIANPAWMIPDWSYGIRDDDMQKVVDEVRSKGAQAVIVLSHNGMDVDLKMASKVRGIDAIMGGHTHDAVPYPTTVKNSGGQTLVCNAGSNSKFLGVLDLDVKGGKVAGFQYKLLPVFSNFLEADKDMQDFLDKAHAQTVKFQGKEFVANDRLNKVLAKNDTMLFRRGNFSGTWDQLICDGLIETQNCEISFSPGVRWGTSLVPGQDITYEDLMNEVGLTYPNVTVNEFTGERIKEILED
;
A
#
# COMPACT_ATOMS: atom_id res chain seq x y z
N LEU A 1 -21.89 -15.01 4.26
CA LEU A 1 -20.98 -13.96 3.81
C LEU A 1 -19.82 -14.69 3.17
N GLU A 2 -19.42 -14.31 1.96
CA GLU A 2 -18.25 -14.87 1.27
C GLU A 2 -17.25 -13.75 0.96
N LEU A 3 -15.97 -14.07 1.11
CA LEU A 3 -14.85 -13.17 0.86
C LEU A 3 -14.06 -13.68 -0.34
N ILE A 4 -13.87 -12.84 -1.35
CA ILE A 4 -13.05 -13.14 -2.52
C ILE A 4 -11.78 -12.30 -2.44
N GLY A 5 -10.61 -12.93 -2.45
CA GLY A 5 -9.33 -12.24 -2.50
C GLY A 5 -8.96 -11.84 -3.92
N GLN A 6 -8.48 -10.61 -4.11
CA GLN A 6 -7.98 -10.10 -5.38
C GLN A 6 -6.62 -9.43 -5.16
N ALA A 7 -5.56 -10.07 -5.66
CA ALA A 7 -4.20 -9.54 -5.59
C ALA A 7 -3.97 -8.41 -6.60
N PHE A 8 -2.89 -7.64 -6.40
CA PHE A 8 -2.45 -6.63 -7.36
C PHE A 8 -2.24 -7.28 -8.76
N PRO A 9 -2.72 -6.67 -9.86
CA PRO A 9 -2.68 -7.30 -11.18
C PRO A 9 -1.34 -7.18 -11.92
N TYR A 10 -0.41 -6.32 -11.48
CA TYR A 10 0.88 -6.08 -12.16
C TYR A 10 2.18 -6.40 -11.37
N PRO A 11 2.24 -7.39 -10.44
CA PRO A 11 3.48 -7.72 -9.73
C PRO A 11 4.71 -7.96 -10.63
N PRO A 12 4.63 -8.67 -11.78
CA PRO A 12 5.81 -8.96 -12.60
C PRO A 12 6.44 -7.74 -13.30
N ILE A 13 5.68 -6.64 -13.42
CA ILE A 13 6.15 -5.38 -14.00
C ILE A 13 6.62 -4.44 -12.88
N ALA A 14 5.96 -4.48 -11.72
CA ALA A 14 6.28 -3.63 -10.58
C ALA A 14 7.49 -4.12 -9.74
N ASN A 15 7.89 -5.37 -9.89
CA ASN A 15 9.00 -6.00 -9.14
C ASN A 15 9.87 -6.82 -10.10
N PRO A 16 11.10 -7.21 -9.72
CA PRO A 16 11.95 -8.02 -10.57
C PRO A 16 11.28 -9.34 -10.98
N ALA A 17 11.03 -9.51 -12.28
CA ALA A 17 10.25 -10.64 -12.81
C ALA A 17 10.78 -12.02 -12.43
N TRP A 18 12.10 -12.15 -12.23
CA TRP A 18 12.74 -13.41 -11.80
C TRP A 18 12.30 -13.88 -10.41
N MET A 19 11.70 -13.02 -9.58
CA MET A 19 11.15 -13.40 -8.27
C MET A 19 9.79 -14.14 -8.39
N ILE A 20 9.10 -14.00 -9.52
CA ILE A 20 7.77 -14.58 -9.79
C ILE A 20 7.66 -15.07 -11.24
N PRO A 21 8.57 -15.95 -11.69
CA PRO A 21 8.77 -16.23 -13.11
C PRO A 21 7.57 -16.93 -13.77
N ASP A 22 6.80 -17.70 -13.00
CA ASP A 22 5.74 -18.56 -13.51
C ASP A 22 4.33 -18.02 -13.27
N TRP A 23 4.20 -16.87 -12.59
CA TRP A 23 2.91 -16.37 -12.13
C TRP A 23 2.33 -15.36 -13.12
N SER A 24 1.07 -15.59 -13.51
CA SER A 24 0.32 -14.66 -14.35
C SER A 24 -0.74 -13.94 -13.53
N TYR A 25 -0.59 -12.62 -13.45
CA TYR A 25 -1.53 -11.69 -12.84
C TYR A 25 -2.23 -10.87 -13.92
N GLY A 26 -3.37 -10.29 -13.55
CA GLY A 26 -4.07 -9.37 -14.44
C GLY A 26 -5.47 -9.04 -13.96
N ILE A 27 -6.06 -8.05 -14.61
CA ILE A 27 -7.47 -7.70 -14.42
C ILE A 27 -8.29 -8.68 -15.26
N ARG A 28 -9.01 -9.59 -14.61
CA ARG A 28 -9.79 -10.65 -15.26
C ARG A 28 -11.24 -10.61 -14.79
N ASP A 29 -11.95 -9.58 -15.24
CA ASP A 29 -13.35 -9.32 -14.84
C ASP A 29 -14.26 -10.55 -15.09
N ASP A 30 -14.03 -11.28 -16.18
CA ASP A 30 -14.80 -12.49 -16.52
C ASP A 30 -14.54 -13.65 -15.55
N ASP A 31 -13.30 -13.82 -15.10
CA ASP A 31 -12.97 -14.86 -14.10
C ASP A 31 -13.51 -14.47 -12.72
N MET A 32 -13.41 -13.19 -12.35
CA MET A 32 -14.05 -12.68 -11.13
C MET A 32 -15.57 -12.89 -11.17
N GLN A 33 -16.23 -12.65 -12.31
CA GLN A 33 -17.67 -12.91 -12.45
C GLN A 33 -18.01 -14.40 -12.21
N LYS A 34 -17.23 -15.34 -12.76
CA LYS A 34 -17.44 -16.77 -12.52
C LYS A 34 -17.35 -17.12 -11.04
N VAL A 35 -16.35 -16.57 -10.34
CA VAL A 35 -16.17 -16.80 -8.89
C VAL A 35 -17.35 -16.22 -8.11
N VAL A 36 -17.80 -14.99 -8.44
CA VAL A 36 -18.97 -14.37 -7.80
C VAL A 36 -20.23 -15.21 -8.03
N ASP A 37 -20.47 -15.66 -9.26
CA ASP A 37 -21.62 -16.50 -9.59
C ASP A 37 -21.57 -17.84 -8.83
N GLU A 38 -20.38 -18.46 -8.74
CA GLU A 38 -20.16 -19.69 -7.99
C GLU A 38 -20.50 -19.52 -6.51
N VAL A 39 -19.94 -18.51 -5.83
CA VAL A 39 -20.20 -18.32 -4.40
C VAL A 39 -21.67 -17.97 -4.12
N ARG A 40 -22.30 -17.19 -5.01
CA ARG A 40 -23.74 -16.91 -4.94
C ARG A 40 -24.58 -18.17 -5.10
N SER A 41 -24.23 -19.05 -6.05
CA SER A 41 -24.92 -20.32 -6.25
C SER A 41 -24.84 -21.25 -5.03
N LYS A 42 -23.75 -21.13 -4.25
CA LYS A 42 -23.54 -21.84 -2.98
C LYS A 42 -24.28 -21.22 -1.78
N GLY A 43 -25.05 -20.15 -2.00
CA GLY A 43 -25.87 -19.51 -0.97
C GLY A 43 -25.27 -18.27 -0.31
N ALA A 44 -24.21 -17.68 -0.89
CA ALA A 44 -23.65 -16.44 -0.37
C ALA A 44 -24.70 -15.30 -0.36
N GLN A 45 -25.09 -14.85 0.83
CA GLN A 45 -26.04 -13.74 1.01
C GLN A 45 -25.37 -12.36 0.87
N ALA A 46 -24.07 -12.31 1.13
CA ALA A 46 -23.23 -11.14 0.91
C ALA A 46 -21.89 -11.60 0.32
N VAL A 47 -21.36 -10.88 -0.67
CA VAL A 47 -20.09 -11.14 -1.35
C VAL A 47 -19.24 -9.88 -1.29
N ILE A 48 -18.06 -10.00 -0.67
CA ILE A 48 -17.11 -8.91 -0.50
C ILE A 48 -15.81 -9.28 -1.20
N VAL A 49 -15.26 -8.36 -1.98
CA VAL A 49 -13.92 -8.52 -2.56
C VAL A 49 -12.92 -7.78 -1.68
N LEU A 50 -11.91 -8.50 -1.18
CA LEU A 50 -10.72 -7.91 -0.56
C LEU A 50 -9.69 -7.69 -1.67
N SER A 51 -9.58 -6.43 -2.13
CA SER A 51 -8.84 -6.09 -3.33
C SER A 51 -7.54 -5.38 -3.05
N HIS A 52 -6.56 -5.62 -3.91
CA HIS A 52 -5.33 -4.85 -4.01
C HIS A 52 -5.11 -4.34 -5.45
N ASN A 53 -6.17 -4.16 -6.24
CA ASN A 53 -6.05 -3.63 -7.61
C ASN A 53 -5.65 -2.13 -7.63
N GLY A 54 -6.18 -1.36 -6.68
CA GLY A 54 -6.17 0.10 -6.69
C GLY A 54 -7.55 0.67 -6.97
N MET A 55 -7.85 1.83 -6.37
CA MET A 55 -9.21 2.40 -6.33
C MET A 55 -9.87 2.52 -7.71
N ASP A 56 -9.19 3.10 -8.70
CA ASP A 56 -9.79 3.31 -10.03
C ASP A 56 -10.08 2.00 -10.76
N VAL A 57 -9.22 1.00 -10.59
CA VAL A 57 -9.41 -0.34 -11.15
C VAL A 57 -10.59 -1.05 -10.45
N ASP A 58 -10.70 -0.92 -9.13
CA ASP A 58 -11.81 -1.47 -8.35
C ASP A 58 -13.13 -0.81 -8.71
N LEU A 59 -13.17 0.52 -8.90
CA LEU A 59 -14.34 1.24 -9.41
C LEU A 59 -14.74 0.72 -10.79
N LYS A 60 -13.78 0.45 -11.67
CA LYS A 60 -14.05 -0.09 -13.01
C LYS A 60 -14.56 -1.53 -12.93
N MET A 61 -13.96 -2.39 -12.10
CA MET A 61 -14.40 -3.76 -11.87
C MET A 61 -15.83 -3.78 -11.31
N ALA A 62 -16.14 -2.93 -10.33
CA ALA A 62 -17.47 -2.77 -9.76
C ALA A 62 -18.53 -2.37 -10.80
N SER A 63 -18.16 -1.65 -11.85
CA SER A 63 -19.09 -1.31 -12.94
C SER A 63 -19.42 -2.48 -13.88
N LYS A 64 -18.59 -3.54 -13.87
CA LYS A 64 -18.67 -4.67 -14.81
C LYS A 64 -19.13 -5.96 -14.14
N VAL A 65 -18.59 -6.27 -12.96
CA VAL A 65 -18.84 -7.52 -12.25
C VAL A 65 -20.08 -7.36 -11.38
N ARG A 66 -21.08 -8.21 -11.65
CA ARG A 66 -22.36 -8.22 -10.95
C ARG A 66 -22.27 -9.07 -9.70
N GLY A 67 -23.09 -8.75 -8.70
CA GLY A 67 -23.28 -9.58 -7.51
C GLY A 67 -22.24 -9.37 -6.40
N ILE A 68 -21.31 -8.42 -6.56
CA ILE A 68 -20.43 -7.95 -5.48
C ILE A 68 -21.17 -6.89 -4.68
N ASP A 69 -21.27 -7.05 -3.35
CA ASP A 69 -21.90 -6.03 -2.49
C ASP A 69 -20.91 -4.94 -2.10
N ALA A 70 -19.66 -5.30 -1.79
CA ALA A 70 -18.61 -4.34 -1.51
C ALA A 70 -17.22 -4.80 -1.97
N ILE A 71 -16.37 -3.83 -2.27
CA ILE A 71 -14.93 -3.98 -2.50
C ILE A 71 -14.22 -3.19 -1.41
N MET A 72 -13.43 -3.89 -0.60
CA MET A 72 -12.52 -3.32 0.38
C MET A 72 -11.13 -3.32 -0.26
N GLY A 73 -10.74 -2.19 -0.83
CA GLY A 73 -9.56 -2.07 -1.67
C GLY A 73 -8.29 -1.61 -0.93
N GLY A 74 -7.20 -1.57 -1.68
CA GLY A 74 -5.86 -1.20 -1.24
C GLY A 74 -5.03 -0.58 -2.38
N HIS A 75 -3.71 -0.72 -2.33
CA HIS A 75 -2.72 -0.27 -3.33
C HIS A 75 -2.57 1.25 -3.52
N THR A 76 -3.66 1.99 -3.72
CA THR A 76 -3.62 3.43 -4.02
C THR A 76 -3.54 4.31 -2.77
N HIS A 77 -3.69 3.71 -1.58
CA HIS A 77 -3.57 4.37 -0.27
C HIS A 77 -4.57 5.53 -0.07
N ASP A 78 -5.74 5.45 -0.72
CA ASP A 78 -6.81 6.44 -0.53
C ASP A 78 -7.49 6.23 0.83
N ALA A 79 -7.63 7.30 1.59
CA ALA A 79 -8.48 7.31 2.77
C ALA A 79 -9.87 7.77 2.34
N VAL A 80 -10.82 6.83 2.22
CA VAL A 80 -12.16 7.08 1.66
C VAL A 80 -13.18 7.16 2.82
N PRO A 81 -13.63 8.37 3.22
CA PRO A 81 -14.48 8.52 4.41
C PRO A 81 -15.87 7.90 4.24
N TYR A 82 -16.37 7.84 3.00
CA TYR A 82 -17.63 7.21 2.63
C TYR A 82 -17.43 6.37 1.37
N PRO A 83 -17.94 5.13 1.31
CA PRO A 83 -17.77 4.28 0.15
C PRO A 83 -18.39 4.91 -1.09
N THR A 84 -17.72 4.77 -2.22
CA THR A 84 -18.26 5.12 -3.53
C THR A 84 -19.23 4.03 -3.96
N THR A 85 -20.50 4.39 -4.19
CA THR A 85 -21.50 3.47 -4.73
C THR A 85 -21.43 3.44 -6.25
N VAL A 86 -21.06 2.29 -6.81
CA VAL A 86 -21.01 2.06 -8.26
C VAL A 86 -22.23 1.23 -8.68
N LYS A 87 -23.01 1.72 -9.65
CA LYS A 87 -24.14 0.97 -10.22
C LYS A 87 -23.68 0.13 -11.40
N ASN A 88 -24.21 -1.10 -11.51
CA ASN A 88 -23.99 -2.00 -12.64
C ASN A 88 -25.30 -2.74 -12.99
N SER A 89 -25.26 -3.60 -14.01
CA SER A 89 -26.46 -4.33 -14.47
C SER A 89 -27.03 -5.34 -13.47
N GLY A 90 -26.29 -5.68 -12.41
CA GLY A 90 -26.71 -6.58 -11.33
C GLY A 90 -27.08 -5.86 -10.02
N GLY A 91 -27.09 -4.53 -10.00
CA GLY A 91 -27.41 -3.74 -8.81
C GLY A 91 -26.37 -2.66 -8.53
N GLN A 92 -25.83 -2.66 -7.31
CA GLN A 92 -24.80 -1.72 -6.89
C GLN A 92 -23.71 -2.42 -6.09
N THR A 93 -22.52 -1.85 -6.11
CA THR A 93 -21.35 -2.28 -5.35
C THR A 93 -20.76 -1.07 -4.62
N LEU A 94 -20.44 -1.24 -3.34
CA LEU A 94 -19.71 -0.24 -2.56
C LEU A 94 -18.21 -0.40 -2.78
N VAL A 95 -17.46 0.68 -2.96
CA VAL A 95 -16.01 0.62 -3.11
C VAL A 95 -15.37 1.58 -2.11
N CYS A 96 -14.44 1.09 -1.29
CA CYS A 96 -13.75 1.91 -0.30
C CYS A 96 -12.33 1.42 -0.02
N ASN A 97 -11.48 2.34 0.43
CA ASN A 97 -10.12 2.10 0.90
C ASN A 97 -9.92 2.77 2.28
N ALA A 98 -9.06 2.19 3.10
CA ALA A 98 -8.78 2.65 4.48
C ALA A 98 -7.42 3.36 4.63
N GLY A 99 -6.92 4.00 3.58
CA GLY A 99 -5.64 4.70 3.60
C GLY A 99 -4.43 3.75 3.62
N SER A 100 -3.41 4.11 4.40
CA SER A 100 -2.16 3.35 4.55
C SER A 100 -1.57 3.53 5.95
N ASN A 101 -0.53 2.75 6.27
CA ASN A 101 0.20 2.81 7.54
C ASN A 101 -0.71 2.66 8.77
N SER A 102 -1.82 1.93 8.62
CA SER A 102 -2.83 1.75 9.67
C SER A 102 -3.37 3.06 10.27
N LYS A 103 -3.28 4.18 9.53
CA LYS A 103 -3.80 5.49 9.98
C LYS A 103 -5.31 5.47 10.21
N PHE A 104 -6.01 4.57 9.52
CA PHE A 104 -7.44 4.39 9.65
C PHE A 104 -7.82 2.92 9.71
N LEU A 105 -8.94 2.64 10.39
CA LEU A 105 -9.66 1.37 10.37
C LEU A 105 -11.01 1.58 9.68
N GLY A 106 -11.22 0.93 8.53
CA GLY A 106 -12.51 0.89 7.85
C GLY A 106 -13.43 -0.15 8.47
N VAL A 107 -14.63 0.27 8.90
CA VAL A 107 -15.66 -0.60 9.48
C VAL A 107 -16.90 -0.53 8.61
N LEU A 108 -17.28 -1.67 8.02
CA LEU A 108 -18.47 -1.81 7.19
C LEU A 108 -19.45 -2.79 7.86
N ASP A 109 -20.53 -2.25 8.40
CA ASP A 109 -21.63 -3.03 8.96
C ASP A 109 -22.67 -3.27 7.86
N LEU A 110 -23.04 -4.54 7.63
CA LEU A 110 -24.02 -4.93 6.62
C LEU A 110 -25.31 -5.43 7.27
N ASP A 111 -26.46 -4.90 6.83
CA ASP A 111 -27.78 -5.41 7.17
C ASP A 111 -28.21 -6.45 6.13
N VAL A 112 -28.22 -7.73 6.48
CA VAL A 112 -28.55 -8.84 5.57
C VAL A 112 -29.94 -9.38 5.89
N LYS A 113 -30.87 -9.25 4.94
CA LYS A 113 -32.28 -9.64 5.09
C LYS A 113 -32.78 -10.37 3.85
N GLY A 114 -33.50 -11.48 4.05
CA GLY A 114 -34.09 -12.25 2.95
C GLY A 114 -33.06 -12.73 1.92
N GLY A 115 -31.85 -13.06 2.37
CA GLY A 115 -30.78 -13.59 1.52
C GLY A 115 -29.98 -12.54 0.73
N LYS A 116 -30.15 -11.24 1.00
CA LYS A 116 -29.43 -10.14 0.33
C LYS A 116 -29.03 -9.03 1.29
N VAL A 117 -28.05 -8.22 0.91
CA VAL A 117 -27.72 -6.97 1.61
C VAL A 117 -28.85 -5.95 1.38
N ALA A 118 -29.50 -5.53 2.46
CA ALA A 118 -30.61 -4.57 2.47
C ALA A 118 -30.16 -3.15 2.82
N GLY A 119 -29.03 -3.00 3.51
CA GLY A 119 -28.45 -1.73 3.91
C GLY A 119 -27.05 -1.89 4.47
N PHE A 120 -26.40 -0.77 4.75
CA PHE A 120 -25.07 -0.75 5.34
C PHE A 120 -24.85 0.50 6.20
N GLN A 121 -23.88 0.43 7.10
CA GLN A 121 -23.24 1.58 7.73
C GLN A 121 -21.74 1.49 7.53
N TYR A 122 -21.08 2.62 7.30
CA TYR A 122 -19.63 2.66 7.15
C TYR A 122 -19.03 3.73 8.04
N LYS A 123 -17.90 3.42 8.66
CA LYS A 123 -17.07 4.34 9.43
C LYS A 123 -15.61 4.16 9.04
N LEU A 124 -14.92 5.27 8.79
CA LEU A 124 -13.47 5.30 8.71
C LEU A 124 -12.93 5.89 10.02
N LEU A 125 -12.42 5.03 10.90
CA LEU A 125 -11.99 5.42 12.23
C LEU A 125 -10.50 5.79 12.21
N PRO A 126 -10.11 7.02 12.54
CA PRO A 126 -8.69 7.38 12.66
C PRO A 126 -8.05 6.67 13.86
N VAL A 127 -6.85 6.14 13.67
CA VAL A 127 -6.08 5.48 14.72
C VAL A 127 -5.11 6.48 15.33
N PHE A 128 -5.48 7.00 16.51
CA PHE A 128 -4.63 7.87 17.32
C PHE A 128 -4.07 7.05 18.49
N SER A 129 -2.85 6.52 18.33
CA SER A 129 -2.23 5.61 19.31
C SER A 129 -2.08 6.22 20.71
N ASN A 130 -1.92 7.53 20.80
CA ASN A 130 -1.86 8.27 22.07
C ASN A 130 -3.19 8.31 22.85
N PHE A 131 -4.31 7.89 22.24
CA PHE A 131 -5.62 7.78 22.89
C PHE A 131 -6.07 6.33 23.12
N LEU A 132 -5.23 5.35 22.80
CA LEU A 132 -5.55 3.94 22.89
C LEU A 132 -4.54 3.23 23.79
N GLU A 133 -5.01 2.34 24.65
CA GLU A 133 -4.10 1.44 25.38
C GLU A 133 -3.50 0.44 24.40
N ALA A 134 -2.18 0.22 24.51
CA ALA A 134 -1.50 -0.77 23.70
C ALA A 134 -1.98 -2.17 24.08
N ASP A 135 -2.26 -3.00 23.07
CA ASP A 135 -2.53 -4.42 23.30
C ASP A 135 -1.26 -5.10 23.85
N LYS A 136 -1.41 -5.79 24.98
CA LYS A 136 -0.27 -6.34 25.73
C LYS A 136 0.45 -7.42 24.92
N ASP A 137 -0.29 -8.30 24.25
CA ASP A 137 0.31 -9.41 23.52
C ASP A 137 1.04 -8.91 22.27
N MET A 138 0.49 -7.88 21.59
CA MET A 138 1.15 -7.22 20.48
C MET A 138 2.40 -6.46 20.91
N GLN A 139 2.36 -5.75 22.04
CA GLN A 139 3.53 -5.08 22.58
C GLN A 139 4.64 -6.09 22.93
N ASP A 140 4.29 -7.18 23.62
CA ASP A 140 5.23 -8.25 23.96
C ASP A 140 5.83 -8.91 22.69
N PHE A 141 5.07 -9.00 21.60
CA PHE A 141 5.56 -9.47 20.29
C PHE A 141 6.57 -8.49 19.67
N LEU A 142 6.23 -7.20 19.64
CA LEU A 142 7.09 -6.14 19.08
C LEU A 142 8.40 -6.02 19.86
N ASP A 143 8.34 -6.02 21.19
CA ASP A 143 9.51 -5.95 22.07
C ASP A 143 10.46 -7.13 21.80
N LYS A 144 9.91 -8.33 21.63
CA LYS A 144 10.71 -9.52 21.27
C LYS A 144 11.32 -9.39 19.89
N ALA A 145 10.57 -8.90 18.89
CA ALA A 145 11.07 -8.70 17.53
C ALA A 145 12.20 -7.67 17.49
N HIS A 146 12.05 -6.55 18.20
CA HIS A 146 13.06 -5.51 18.30
C HIS A 146 14.30 -5.96 19.09
N ALA A 147 14.15 -6.85 20.07
CA ALA A 147 15.28 -7.40 20.82
C ALA A 147 16.11 -8.44 20.02
N GLN A 148 15.68 -8.86 18.83
CA GLN A 148 16.40 -9.89 18.07
C GLN A 148 17.75 -9.39 17.55
N THR A 149 18.75 -10.26 17.62
CA THR A 149 19.98 -10.11 16.86
C THR A 149 19.74 -10.53 15.41
N VAL A 150 19.90 -9.59 14.49
CA VAL A 150 19.69 -9.77 13.06
C VAL A 150 21.05 -9.82 12.35
N LYS A 151 21.20 -10.80 11.45
CA LYS A 151 22.33 -10.89 10.52
C LYS A 151 21.89 -10.46 9.13
N PHE A 152 22.43 -9.34 8.64
CA PHE A 152 22.12 -8.80 7.32
C PHE A 152 23.40 -8.36 6.61
N GLN A 153 23.60 -8.85 5.38
CA GLN A 153 24.80 -8.58 4.56
C GLN A 153 26.13 -8.79 5.31
N GLY A 154 26.23 -9.88 6.07
CA GLY A 154 27.43 -10.22 6.84
C GLY A 154 27.67 -9.40 8.11
N LYS A 155 26.80 -8.43 8.43
CA LYS A 155 26.83 -7.67 9.68
C LYS A 155 25.79 -8.19 10.65
N GLU A 156 26.12 -8.18 11.93
CA GLU A 156 25.25 -8.61 13.03
C GLU A 156 24.98 -7.42 13.95
N PHE A 157 23.72 -7.21 14.33
CA PHE A 157 23.27 -6.10 15.17
C PHE A 157 21.96 -6.46 15.88
N VAL A 158 21.68 -5.86 17.02
CA VAL A 158 20.35 -5.91 17.64
C VAL A 158 19.42 -4.99 16.85
N ALA A 159 18.23 -5.48 16.48
CA ALA A 159 17.30 -4.75 15.62
C ALA A 159 16.95 -3.38 16.21
N ASN A 160 16.58 -3.33 17.49
CA ASN A 160 16.23 -2.09 18.19
C ASN A 160 17.36 -1.05 18.16
N ASP A 161 18.60 -1.49 18.43
CA ASP A 161 19.76 -0.59 18.48
C ASP A 161 20.05 0.04 17.12
N ARG A 162 19.85 -0.73 16.04
CA ARG A 162 20.03 -0.21 14.69
C ARG A 162 18.89 0.73 14.31
N LEU A 163 17.64 0.31 14.51
CA LEU A 163 16.44 1.07 14.13
C LEU A 163 16.39 2.44 14.82
N ASN A 164 16.68 2.50 16.12
CA ASN A 164 16.66 3.75 16.90
C ASN A 164 17.89 4.64 16.71
N LYS A 165 18.86 4.25 15.86
CA LYS A 165 20.05 5.08 15.64
C LYS A 165 19.64 6.38 14.94
N VAL A 166 19.84 7.51 15.61
CA VAL A 166 19.69 8.84 15.01
C VAL A 166 20.79 9.07 13.98
N LEU A 167 20.39 9.42 12.76
CA LEU A 167 21.26 9.68 11.61
C LEU A 167 21.44 11.18 11.37
N ALA A 168 20.37 11.95 11.52
CA ALA A 168 20.34 13.39 11.30
C ALA A 168 19.14 14.00 12.05
N LYS A 169 19.00 15.32 11.94
CA LYS A 169 17.83 16.06 12.43
C LYS A 169 17.25 16.89 11.29
N ASN A 170 15.94 16.88 11.13
CA ASN A 170 15.29 17.70 10.12
C ASN A 170 14.95 19.10 10.66
N ASP A 171 14.97 20.10 9.78
CA ASP A 171 14.51 21.47 10.05
C ASP A 171 13.26 21.84 9.23
N THR A 172 12.83 20.95 8.35
CA THR A 172 11.67 21.08 7.46
C THR A 172 10.82 19.82 7.51
N MET A 173 9.58 19.92 7.02
CA MET A 173 8.68 18.76 6.93
C MET A 173 9.19 17.80 5.86
N LEU A 174 9.44 16.56 6.25
CA LEU A 174 9.78 15.48 5.34
C LEU A 174 8.53 14.66 5.03
N PHE A 175 8.17 14.58 3.76
CA PHE A 175 7.07 13.76 3.27
C PHE A 175 7.43 13.17 1.92
N ARG A 176 6.82 12.02 1.63
CA ARG A 176 7.00 11.33 0.36
C ARG A 176 5.87 11.56 -0.63
N ARG A 177 4.62 11.36 -0.19
CA ARG A 177 3.47 11.33 -1.11
C ARG A 177 3.26 12.69 -1.78
N GLY A 178 3.57 12.75 -3.07
CA GLY A 178 3.22 13.80 -4.00
C GLY A 178 3.20 13.25 -5.43
N ASN A 179 2.50 13.92 -6.36
CA ASN A 179 2.41 13.45 -7.74
C ASN A 179 3.69 13.71 -8.55
N PHE A 180 4.46 14.75 -8.17
CA PHE A 180 5.67 15.16 -8.87
C PHE A 180 6.90 15.24 -7.98
N SER A 181 6.72 15.50 -6.68
CA SER A 181 7.82 15.64 -5.73
C SER A 181 7.39 15.35 -4.29
N GLY A 182 8.38 14.97 -3.49
CA GLY A 182 8.33 14.84 -2.03
C GLY A 182 9.67 15.27 -1.44
N THR A 183 9.66 15.89 -0.26
CA THR A 183 10.90 16.36 0.40
C THR A 183 11.80 15.22 0.87
N TRP A 184 11.23 14.04 1.16
CA TRP A 184 12.02 12.83 1.38
C TRP A 184 12.78 12.41 0.12
N ASP A 185 12.10 12.37 -1.03
CA ASP A 185 12.71 11.98 -2.30
C ASP A 185 13.76 12.98 -2.76
N GLN A 186 13.55 14.28 -2.52
CA GLN A 186 14.57 15.30 -2.78
C GLN A 186 15.84 15.03 -1.96
N LEU A 187 15.72 14.80 -0.66
CA LEU A 187 16.85 14.50 0.22
C LEU A 187 17.62 13.24 -0.24
N ILE A 188 16.89 12.20 -0.63
CA ILE A 188 17.49 10.95 -1.15
C ILE A 188 18.22 11.22 -2.46
N CYS A 189 17.59 11.93 -3.41
CA CYS A 189 18.19 12.25 -4.70
C CYS A 189 19.45 13.11 -4.55
N ASP A 190 19.43 14.12 -3.68
CA ASP A 190 20.59 14.98 -3.43
C ASP A 190 21.76 14.18 -2.85
N GLY A 191 21.49 13.31 -1.88
CA GLY A 191 22.51 12.41 -1.32
C GLY A 191 23.08 11.44 -2.34
N LEU A 192 22.25 10.93 -3.27
CA LEU A 192 22.72 10.07 -4.36
C LEU A 192 23.58 10.84 -5.37
N ILE A 193 23.18 12.05 -5.75
CA ILE A 193 23.96 12.94 -6.62
C ILE A 193 25.34 13.20 -6.02
N GLU A 194 25.39 13.57 -4.74
CA GLU A 194 26.65 13.87 -4.05
C GLU A 194 27.55 12.62 -3.92
N THR A 195 26.97 11.48 -3.54
CA THR A 195 27.76 10.27 -3.24
C THR A 195 28.15 9.46 -4.47
N GLN A 196 27.37 9.53 -5.55
CA GLN A 196 27.61 8.80 -6.80
C GLN A 196 28.23 9.68 -7.89
N ASN A 197 28.37 10.98 -7.65
CA ASN A 197 28.90 11.95 -8.62
C ASN A 197 28.15 11.89 -9.97
N CYS A 198 26.81 11.96 -9.91
CA CYS A 198 25.94 11.98 -11.09
C CYS A 198 25.21 13.34 -11.24
N GLU A 199 24.76 13.66 -12.45
CA GLU A 199 24.08 14.94 -12.73
C GLU A 199 22.58 14.90 -12.40
N ILE A 200 21.97 13.71 -12.46
CA ILE A 200 20.54 13.48 -12.25
C ILE A 200 20.39 12.20 -11.43
N SER A 201 19.41 12.20 -10.52
CA SER A 201 18.99 11.01 -9.76
C SER A 201 17.48 10.79 -9.92
N PHE A 202 17.07 9.54 -10.04
CA PHE A 202 15.67 9.13 -10.11
C PHE A 202 15.29 8.37 -8.84
N SER A 203 14.29 8.87 -8.12
CA SER A 203 13.65 8.15 -7.01
C SER A 203 12.36 7.48 -7.49
N PRO A 204 12.06 6.23 -7.10
CA PRO A 204 10.80 5.61 -7.45
C PRO A 204 9.63 6.29 -6.73
N GLY A 205 8.58 6.66 -7.46
CA GLY A 205 7.36 7.30 -6.93
C GLY A 205 6.45 6.35 -6.12
N VAL A 206 7.01 5.59 -5.18
CA VAL A 206 6.24 4.67 -4.32
C VAL A 206 5.33 5.42 -3.36
N ARG A 207 4.20 4.82 -3.01
CA ARG A 207 3.21 5.44 -2.11
C ARG A 207 3.43 5.16 -0.62
N TRP A 208 4.23 4.14 -0.30
CA TRP A 208 4.58 3.79 1.08
C TRP A 208 5.72 4.67 1.57
N GLY A 209 5.73 4.96 2.86
CA GLY A 209 6.62 5.92 3.50
C GLY A 209 5.93 6.57 4.69
N THR A 210 6.68 7.41 5.39
CA THR A 210 6.25 8.14 6.58
C THR A 210 6.45 9.64 6.39
N SER A 211 6.21 10.41 7.44
CA SER A 211 6.45 11.85 7.39
C SER A 211 6.99 12.29 8.73
N LEU A 212 7.98 13.18 8.69
CA LEU A 212 8.59 13.78 9.87
C LEU A 212 8.28 15.28 9.88
N VAL A 213 7.83 15.78 11.03
CA VAL A 213 7.65 17.21 11.25
C VAL A 213 9.00 17.88 11.58
N PRO A 214 9.16 19.19 11.36
CA PRO A 214 10.40 19.89 11.67
C PRO A 214 10.87 19.67 13.11
N GLY A 215 12.17 19.45 13.28
CA GLY A 215 12.82 19.26 14.57
C GLY A 215 12.77 17.83 15.11
N GLN A 216 12.20 16.88 14.37
CA GLN A 216 12.31 15.45 14.69
C GLN A 216 13.69 14.92 14.26
N ASP A 217 14.16 13.94 15.02
CA ASP A 217 15.34 13.18 14.62
C ASP A 217 14.96 12.25 13.45
N ILE A 218 15.86 12.13 12.48
CA ILE A 218 15.79 11.12 11.43
C ILE A 218 16.51 9.88 11.96
N THR A 219 15.77 8.83 12.24
CA THR A 219 16.33 7.55 12.68
C THR A 219 16.65 6.63 11.48
N TYR A 220 17.36 5.54 11.75
CA TYR A 220 17.55 4.49 10.75
C TYR A 220 16.22 3.82 10.36
N GLU A 221 15.27 3.71 11.30
CA GLU A 221 13.93 3.22 11.01
C GLU A 221 13.20 4.11 10.02
N ASP A 222 13.27 5.44 10.18
CA ASP A 222 12.68 6.39 9.23
C ASP A 222 13.29 6.23 7.83
N LEU A 223 14.63 6.09 7.75
CA LEU A 223 15.28 5.78 6.47
C LEU A 223 14.74 4.47 5.88
N MET A 224 14.58 3.42 6.68
CA MET A 224 14.06 2.13 6.18
C MET A 224 12.58 2.20 5.79
N ASN A 225 11.77 3.01 6.46
CA ASN A 225 10.40 3.32 6.03
C ASN A 225 10.39 4.01 4.67
N GLU A 226 11.48 4.68 4.32
CA GLU A 226 11.64 5.34 3.04
C GLU A 226 12.28 4.43 1.96
N VAL A 227 13.27 3.57 2.27
CA VAL A 227 14.04 2.81 1.24
C VAL A 227 14.09 1.29 1.46
N GLY A 228 13.21 0.73 2.29
CA GLY A 228 13.19 -0.68 2.70
C GLY A 228 12.76 -1.70 1.64
N LEU A 229 13.29 -1.62 0.43
CA LEU A 229 13.09 -2.62 -0.63
C LEU A 229 13.98 -3.86 -0.39
N THR A 230 13.51 -5.02 -0.82
CA THR A 230 14.30 -6.28 -0.80
C THR A 230 15.36 -6.34 -1.90
N TYR A 231 15.29 -5.41 -2.87
CA TYR A 231 16.26 -5.19 -3.94
C TYR A 231 16.75 -3.72 -3.90
N PRO A 232 17.40 -3.26 -2.82
CA PRO A 232 17.66 -1.85 -2.56
C PRO A 232 18.90 -1.31 -3.32
N ASN A 233 19.37 -2.03 -4.34
CA ASN A 233 20.58 -1.68 -5.06
C ASN A 233 20.38 -0.36 -5.83
N VAL A 234 21.32 0.57 -5.64
CA VAL A 234 21.43 1.78 -6.45
C VAL A 234 22.36 1.49 -7.62
N THR A 235 22.01 1.98 -8.81
CA THR A 235 22.80 1.83 -10.03
C THR A 235 23.11 3.20 -10.64
N VAL A 236 24.33 3.38 -11.14
CA VAL A 236 24.73 4.53 -11.95
C VAL A 236 24.78 4.09 -13.41
N ASN A 237 24.06 4.80 -14.28
CA ASN A 237 23.98 4.51 -15.70
C ASN A 237 24.16 5.80 -16.51
N GLU A 238 24.71 5.68 -17.73
CA GLU A 238 24.74 6.78 -18.69
C GLU A 238 23.47 6.73 -19.56
N PHE A 239 22.79 7.87 -19.68
CA PHE A 239 21.62 8.03 -20.55
C PHE A 239 21.79 9.23 -21.48
N THR A 240 21.26 9.12 -22.69
CA THR A 240 21.11 10.29 -23.57
C THR A 240 19.99 11.19 -23.04
N GLY A 241 20.03 12.49 -23.36
CA GLY A 241 18.94 13.41 -23.03
C GLY A 241 17.59 12.99 -23.62
N GLU A 242 17.61 12.37 -24.80
CA GLU A 242 16.42 11.77 -25.42
C GLU A 242 15.86 10.63 -24.56
N ARG A 243 16.71 9.73 -24.07
CA ARG A 243 16.27 8.62 -23.22
C ARG A 243 15.68 9.11 -21.90
N ILE A 244 16.26 10.15 -21.31
CA ILE A 244 15.71 10.79 -20.10
C ILE A 244 14.31 11.34 -20.37
N LYS A 245 14.12 12.02 -21.51
CA LYS A 245 12.80 12.52 -21.90
C LYS A 245 11.79 11.39 -22.09
N GLU A 246 12.17 10.31 -22.78
CA GLU A 246 11.29 9.15 -22.97
C GLU A 246 10.83 8.55 -21.64
N ILE A 247 11.74 8.40 -20.67
CA ILE A 247 11.41 7.85 -19.34
C ILE A 247 10.40 8.74 -18.60
N LEU A 248 10.43 10.06 -18.81
CA LEU A 248 9.51 11.00 -18.15
C LEU A 248 8.14 11.11 -18.85
N GLU A 249 8.03 10.67 -20.11
CA GLU A 249 6.80 10.74 -20.91
C GLU A 249 6.00 9.42 -20.89
N ASP A 250 6.63 8.30 -20.56
CA ASP A 250 6.01 6.97 -20.39
C ASP A 250 5.18 6.89 -19.08
#